data_AF-A0A4S8J2W5-F1
#
_entry.id   AF-A0A4S8J2W5-F1
#
_cell.length_a   1.000
_cell.length_b   1.000
_cell.length_c   1.000
_cell.angle_alpha   90.00
_cell.angle_beta   90.00
_cell.angle_gamma   90.00
#
_symmetry.space_group_name_H-M   'P 1'
#
loop_
_entity.id
_entity.type
_entity.pdbx_description
1 polymer ?
#
loop_
_entity_poly.entity_id
_entity_poly.type
_entity_poly.pdbx_seq_one_letter_code
_entity_poly.pdbx_strand_id
1 'polypeptide(L)'
;MGNCMERSAPKQLEEDMKPAGGGDGRAIKEGSCKVKILLTRKELEWLVLHLKEKGEQRLEDVLVEMHREMKKERGRAKVWKPKLESIEESPVVQNVRVVV
;
A
#
# COMPACT_ATOMS: atom_id res chain seq x y z
N MET A 1 0.32 -3.15 37.24
CA MET A 1 -0.81 -2.53 36.50
C MET A 1 -0.48 -2.59 35.02
N GLY A 2 -0.90 -3.65 34.33
CA GLY A 2 -0.67 -3.81 32.90
C GLY A 2 -1.98 -3.58 32.16
N ASN A 3 -2.03 -2.56 31.30
CA ASN A 3 -3.12 -2.41 30.35
C ASN A 3 -2.92 -3.43 29.22
N CYS A 4 -3.57 -4.57 29.31
CA CYS A 4 -3.80 -5.42 28.15
C CYS A 4 -4.78 -4.68 27.24
N MET A 5 -4.27 -4.05 26.18
CA MET A 5 -5.10 -3.58 25.08
C MET A 5 -5.91 -4.78 24.56
N GLU A 6 -7.22 -4.74 24.71
CA GLU A 6 -8.10 -5.75 24.14
C GLU A 6 -7.99 -5.68 22.62
N ARG A 7 -7.63 -6.81 22.00
CA ARG A 7 -7.68 -6.94 20.55
C ARG A 7 -9.14 -6.96 20.15
N SER A 8 -9.58 -5.96 19.41
CA SER A 8 -10.87 -6.00 18.71
C SER A 8 -10.96 -7.32 17.94
N ALA A 9 -11.99 -8.11 18.21
CA ALA A 9 -12.24 -9.35 17.47
C ALA A 9 -12.23 -9.07 15.95
N PRO A 10 -11.72 -9.99 15.11
CA PRO A 10 -11.81 -9.82 13.68
C PRO A 10 -13.29 -9.84 13.31
N LYS A 11 -13.86 -8.67 12.98
CA LYS A 11 -15.07 -8.64 12.17
C LYS A 11 -14.69 -9.32 10.86
N GLN A 12 -15.32 -10.45 10.56
CA GLN A 12 -15.33 -11.01 9.21
C GLN A 12 -15.75 -9.89 8.26
N LEU A 13 -14.78 -9.31 7.54
CA LEU A 13 -15.01 -8.54 6.33
C LEU A 13 -15.30 -9.53 5.21
N GLU A 14 -16.39 -10.29 5.36
CA GLU A 14 -17.00 -11.09 4.30
C GLU A 14 -18.27 -10.38 3.85
N GLU A 15 -18.15 -9.17 3.31
CA GLU A 15 -19.25 -8.48 2.62
C GLU A 15 -18.67 -7.22 1.97
N ASP A 16 -18.02 -7.38 0.80
CA ASP A 16 -18.15 -6.51 -0.40
C ASP A 16 -17.14 -6.87 -1.53
N MET A 17 -16.84 -8.16 -1.75
CA MET A 17 -16.32 -8.59 -3.05
C MET A 17 -17.46 -9.12 -3.91
N LYS A 18 -18.40 -8.26 -4.28
CA LYS A 18 -19.20 -8.53 -5.48
C LYS A 18 -18.25 -8.45 -6.67
N PRO A 19 -18.05 -9.50 -7.47
CA PRO A 19 -17.44 -9.34 -8.76
C PRO A 19 -18.41 -8.46 -9.56
N ALA A 20 -18.03 -7.20 -9.80
CA ALA A 20 -18.66 -6.40 -10.85
C ALA A 20 -18.50 -7.20 -12.14
N GLY A 21 -19.58 -7.85 -12.55
CA GLY A 21 -19.69 -8.61 -13.77
C GLY A 21 -19.46 -7.68 -14.95
N GLY A 22 -18.21 -7.66 -15.42
CA GLY A 22 -17.81 -7.23 -16.75
C GLY A 22 -17.00 -8.39 -17.32
N GLY A 23 -17.70 -9.47 -17.66
CA GLY A 23 -17.09 -10.66 -18.25
C GLY A 23 -16.66 -10.37 -19.68
N ASP A 24 -15.36 -10.15 -19.88
CA ASP A 24 -14.74 -10.59 -21.12
C ASP A 24 -14.58 -12.12 -20.99
N GLY A 25 -15.36 -12.86 -21.78
CA GLY A 25 -15.57 -14.30 -21.69
C GLY A 25 -14.36 -15.13 -22.11
N ARG A 26 -13.19 -14.88 -21.54
CA ARG A 26 -12.05 -15.80 -21.61
C ARG A 26 -12.11 -16.75 -20.44
N ALA A 27 -12.31 -18.04 -20.74
CA ALA A 27 -12.22 -19.11 -19.77
C ALA A 27 -10.92 -18.99 -18.97
N ILE A 28 -11.05 -18.60 -17.71
CA ILE A 28 -9.95 -18.59 -16.74
C ILE A 28 -9.52 -20.06 -16.62
N LYS A 29 -8.31 -20.38 -17.11
CA LYS A 29 -7.75 -21.73 -16.95
C LYS A 29 -7.73 -22.05 -15.46
N GLU A 30 -8.26 -23.22 -15.12
CA GLU A 30 -8.27 -23.75 -13.76
C GLU A 30 -6.83 -23.69 -13.20
N GLY A 31 -6.63 -22.91 -12.14
CA GLY A 31 -5.30 -22.63 -11.56
C GLY A 31 -4.69 -21.25 -11.84
N SER A 32 -5.35 -20.35 -12.57
CA SER A 32 -4.86 -18.97 -12.75
C SER A 32 -5.35 -18.02 -11.64
N CYS A 33 -4.44 -17.22 -11.10
CA CYS A 33 -4.72 -16.22 -10.07
C CYS A 33 -4.78 -14.81 -10.71
N LYS A 34 -5.82 -14.05 -10.38
CA LYS A 34 -5.94 -12.64 -10.78
C LYS A 34 -5.64 -11.76 -9.57
N VAL A 35 -4.59 -10.95 -9.68
CA VAL A 35 -4.21 -9.95 -8.67
C VAL A 35 -4.49 -8.55 -9.18
N LYS A 36 -4.95 -7.68 -8.28
CA LYS A 36 -5.05 -6.23 -8.51
C LYS A 36 -3.90 -5.57 -7.78
N ILE A 37 -3.10 -4.78 -8.49
CA ILE A 37 -1.95 -4.05 -7.92
C ILE A 37 -2.24 -2.56 -8.06
N LEU A 38 -2.14 -1.82 -6.95
CA LEU A 38 -2.24 -0.37 -6.97
C LEU A 38 -0.88 0.21 -7.36
N LEU A 39 -0.87 1.06 -8.39
CA LEU A 39 0.34 1.71 -8.90
C LEU A 39 0.18 3.22 -8.83
N THR A 40 1.26 3.92 -8.53
CA THR A 40 1.36 5.37 -8.76
C THR A 40 1.42 5.67 -10.26
N ARG A 41 1.18 6.93 -10.65
CA ARG A 41 1.26 7.36 -12.04
C ARG A 41 2.58 6.96 -12.71
N LYS A 42 3.70 7.19 -12.01
CA LYS A 42 5.05 6.87 -12.52
C LYS A 42 5.25 5.37 -12.72
N GLU A 43 4.84 4.58 -11.74
CA GLU A 43 4.95 3.12 -11.81
C GLU A 43 4.10 2.56 -12.97
N LEU A 44 2.91 3.13 -13.19
CA LEU A 44 2.06 2.76 -14.32
C LEU A 44 2.67 3.14 -15.67
N GLU A 45 3.22 4.35 -15.81
CA GLU A 45 3.90 4.79 -17.03
C GLU A 45 5.10 3.88 -17.37
N TRP A 46 5.90 3.54 -16.36
CA TRP A 46 7.00 2.59 -16.50
C TRP A 46 6.51 1.22 -16.97
N LEU A 47 5.46 0.68 -16.34
CA LEU A 47 4.90 -0.63 -16.70
C LEU A 47 4.37 -0.66 -18.14
N VAL A 48 3.69 0.41 -18.59
CA VAL A 48 3.17 0.51 -19.96
C VAL A 48 4.31 0.50 -20.98
N LEU A 49 5.40 1.24 -20.72
CA LEU A 49 6.57 1.23 -21.60
C LEU A 49 7.24 -0.14 -21.62
N HIS A 50 7.46 -0.73 -20.46
CA HIS A 50 8.08 -2.05 -20.32
C HIS A 50 7.33 -3.15 -21.08
N LEU A 51 6.01 -3.17 -20.97
CA LEU A 51 5.17 -4.14 -21.68
C LEU A 51 5.17 -3.92 -23.20
N LYS A 52 5.26 -2.68 -23.67
CA LYS A 52 5.35 -2.37 -25.11
C LYS A 52 6.68 -2.85 -25.71
N GLU A 53 7.77 -2.72 -24.98
CA GLU A 53 9.11 -3.06 -25.48
C GLU A 53 9.40 -4.55 -25.40
N LYS A 54 9.05 -5.18 -24.27
CA LYS A 54 9.46 -6.56 -23.98
C LYS A 54 8.34 -7.60 -24.09
N GLY A 55 7.09 -7.19 -24.31
CA GLY A 55 5.96 -8.10 -24.51
C GLY A 55 5.55 -8.90 -23.26
N GLU A 56 5.06 -10.13 -23.48
CA GLU A 56 4.59 -11.01 -22.41
C GLU A 56 5.74 -11.49 -21.52
N GLN A 57 5.57 -11.35 -20.20
CA GLN A 57 6.52 -11.78 -19.19
C GLN A 57 5.81 -12.38 -17.99
N ARG A 58 6.58 -13.14 -17.20
CA ARG A 58 6.13 -13.55 -15.88
C ARG A 58 5.95 -12.32 -15.00
N LEU A 59 4.83 -12.28 -14.28
CA LEU A 59 4.50 -11.15 -13.40
C LEU A 59 5.60 -10.92 -12.36
N GLU A 60 6.21 -11.98 -11.84
CA GLU A 60 7.26 -11.88 -10.82
C GLU A 60 8.48 -11.10 -11.33
N ASP A 61 8.91 -11.38 -12.57
CA ASP A 61 10.07 -10.74 -13.18
C ASP A 61 9.83 -9.24 -13.38
N VAL A 62 8.62 -8.88 -13.85
CA VAL A 62 8.19 -7.47 -14.01
C VAL A 62 8.22 -6.73 -12.68
N LEU A 63 7.71 -7.33 -11.60
CA LEU A 63 7.65 -6.69 -10.29
C LEU A 63 9.05 -6.48 -9.69
N VAL A 64 9.97 -7.43 -9.88
CA VAL A 64 11.37 -7.29 -9.43
C VAL A 64 12.07 -6.17 -10.18
N GLU A 65 11.91 -6.10 -11.50
CA GLU A 65 12.54 -5.06 -12.32
C GLU A 65 11.97 -3.68 -12.00
N MET A 66 10.64 -3.57 -11.85
CA MET A 66 9.97 -2.35 -11.43
C MET A 66 10.50 -1.85 -10.08
N HIS A 67 10.64 -2.74 -9.08
CA HIS A 67 11.21 -2.36 -7.78
C HIS A 67 12.64 -1.82 -7.91
N ARG A 68 13.46 -2.45 -8.75
CA ARG A 68 14.84 -2.02 -8.99
C ARG A 68 14.91 -0.65 -9.65
N GLU A 69 14.07 -0.39 -10.66
CA GLU A 69 14.04 0.92 -11.34
C GLU A 69 13.51 2.02 -10.43
N MET A 70 12.43 1.76 -9.68
CA MET A 70 11.89 2.71 -8.71
C MET A 70 12.90 3.03 -7.59
N LYS A 71 13.71 2.06 -7.17
CA LYS A 71 14.76 2.27 -6.16
C LYS A 71 15.88 3.18 -6.67
N LYS A 72 16.27 3.05 -7.95
CA LYS A 72 17.25 3.95 -8.58
C LYS A 72 16.73 5.39 -8.59
N GLU A 73 15.47 5.59 -8.95
CA GLU A 73 14.85 6.92 -8.99
C GLU A 73 14.66 7.51 -7.57
N ARG A 74 14.29 6.67 -6.59
CA ARG A 74 14.13 7.07 -5.17
C ARG A 74 15.43 7.33 -4.43
N GLY A 75 16.60 7.12 -5.02
CA GLY A 75 17.92 7.30 -4.40
C GLY A 75 18.21 8.70 -3.80
N ARG A 76 17.26 9.64 -3.84
CA ARG A 76 17.37 11.00 -3.30
C ARG A 76 16.21 11.44 -2.42
N ALA A 77 15.11 10.68 -2.33
CA ALA A 77 14.01 11.03 -1.44
C ALA A 77 14.35 10.54 -0.03
N LYS A 78 14.65 11.46 0.89
CA LYS A 78 14.76 11.17 2.32
C LYS A 78 13.43 10.57 2.77
N VAL A 79 13.37 9.23 2.82
CA VAL A 79 12.26 8.49 3.43
C VAL A 79 12.10 9.05 4.84
N TRP A 80 10.91 9.56 5.16
CA TRP A 80 10.62 10.04 6.49
C TRP A 80 10.90 8.91 7.49
N LYS A 81 11.90 9.14 8.35
CA LYS A 81 12.32 8.19 9.38
C LYS A 81 11.98 8.82 10.72
N PRO A 82 10.82 8.51 11.31
CA PRO A 82 10.49 9.04 12.63
C PRO A 82 11.56 8.57 13.62
N LYS A 83 12.15 9.52 14.34
CA LYS A 83 13.07 9.27 15.45
C LYS A 83 12.39 9.72 16.74
N LEU A 84 12.67 9.02 17.84
CA LEU A 84 12.16 9.38 19.17
C LEU A 84 12.60 10.79 19.58
N GLU A 85 13.81 11.18 19.16
CA GLU A 85 14.38 12.53 19.32
C GLU A 85 13.54 13.65 18.69
N SER A 86 12.62 13.32 17.78
CA SER A 86 11.75 14.29 17.10
C SER A 86 10.40 14.49 17.80
N ILE A 87 10.13 13.77 18.89
CA ILE A 87 8.92 13.94 19.70
C ILE A 87 9.25 14.98 20.77
N GLU A 88 8.69 16.18 20.64
CA GLU A 88 8.72 17.19 21.71
C GLU A 88 7.44 17.08 22.54
N GLU A 89 7.58 17.10 23.87
CA GLU A 89 6.44 17.14 24.78
C GLU A 89 5.82 18.55 24.74
N SER A 90 4.58 18.64 24.29
CA SER A 90 3.83 19.90 24.30
C SER A 90 3.42 20.22 25.74
N PRO A 91 3.59 21.48 26.22
CA PRO A 91 3.15 21.85 27.55
C PRO A 91 1.64 21.64 27.67
N VAL A 92 1.22 20.88 28.67
CA VAL A 92 -0.19 20.71 29.02
C VAL A 92 -0.70 22.04 29.59
N VAL A 93 -1.27 22.89 28.74
CA VAL A 93 -2.03 24.07 29.18
C VAL A 93 -3.31 23.59 29.85
N GLN A 94 -3.25 23.45 31.17
CA GLN A 94 -4.44 23.32 32.00
C GLN A 94 -5.19 24.64 31.93
N ASN A 95 -6.26 24.71 31.14
CA ASN A 95 -7.23 25.79 31.22
C ASN A 95 -8.01 25.65 32.54
N VAL A 96 -7.38 26.04 33.64
CA VAL A 96 -8.06 26.15 34.93
C VAL A 96 -9.01 27.32 34.80
N ARG A 97 -10.31 27.05 34.58
CA ARG A 97 -11.35 28.04 34.81
C ARG A 97 -11.33 28.36 36.30
N VAL A 98 -10.61 29.42 36.67
CA VAL A 98 -10.79 30.05 37.98
C VAL A 98 -12.16 30.71 37.93
N VAL A 99 -13.16 30.04 38.51
CA VAL A 99 -14.43 30.67 38.84
C VAL A 99 -14.16 31.44 40.13
N VAL A 100 -13.96 32.75 40.00
CA VAL A 100 -14.02 33.71 41.12
C VAL A 100 -15.46 34.11 41.33
#